data_AF-W2QXQ9-F1
#
_entry.id   AF-W2QXQ9-F1
#
_cell.length_a   1.000
_cell.length_b   1.000
_cell.length_c   1.000
_cell.angle_alpha   90.00
_cell.angle_beta   90.00
_cell.angle_gamma   90.00
#
_symmetry.space_group_name_H-M   'P 1'
#
loop_
_entity.id
_entity.type
_entity.pdbx_description
1 polymer ?
#
loop_
_entity_poly.entity_id
_entity_poly.type
_entity_poly.pdbx_seq_one_letter_code
_entity_poly.pdbx_strand_id
1 'polypeptide(L)'
;IHILDFVARNQLSDTVLMEEMSKLFGPRQDVTVVDPLIWDVVERGQIAVPTEQLRSLFTGIFDQKMLLPVNCSDTHWCALMV
;
A
#
# COMPACT_ATOMS: atom_id res chain seq x y z
N ILE A 1 15.24 -0.04 -14.00
CA ILE A 1 14.72 -1.30 -13.40
C ILE A 1 13.19 -1.43 -13.54
N HIS A 2 12.44 -0.35 -13.76
CA HIS A 2 10.97 -0.34 -13.95
C HIS A 2 10.36 -1.27 -15.03
N ILE A 3 11.12 -1.72 -16.05
CA ILE A 3 10.56 -2.55 -17.16
C ILE A 3 10.48 -4.04 -16.80
N LEU A 4 11.32 -4.55 -15.88
CA LEU A 4 11.37 -5.98 -15.55
C LEU A 4 10.18 -6.44 -14.69
N ASP A 5 9.65 -5.57 -13.83
CA ASP A 5 8.45 -5.86 -13.01
C ASP A 5 7.18 -5.95 -13.88
N PHE A 6 7.20 -5.36 -15.08
CA PHE A 6 6.05 -5.34 -16.00
C PHE A 6 5.93 -6.62 -16.86
N VAL A 7 6.96 -7.49 -16.89
CA VAL A 7 6.99 -8.72 -17.72
C VAL A 7 6.26 -9.90 -17.05
N ALA A 8 5.46 -9.65 -16.01
CA ALA A 8 4.60 -10.63 -15.33
C ALA A 8 5.31 -11.88 -14.77
N ARG A 9 6.63 -11.79 -14.50
CA ARG A 9 7.41 -12.89 -13.88
C ARG A 9 7.76 -12.64 -12.42
N ASN A 10 7.77 -11.39 -11.99
CA ASN A 10 8.08 -10.97 -10.63
C ASN A 10 6.92 -10.15 -10.08
N GLN A 11 6.76 -10.11 -8.76
CA GLN A 11 5.79 -9.21 -8.14
C GLN A 11 6.21 -7.75 -8.33
N LEU A 12 5.24 -6.84 -8.25
CA LEU A 12 5.51 -5.42 -8.26
C LEU A 12 6.31 -5.04 -7.01
N SER A 13 7.36 -4.25 -7.17
CA SER A 13 7.99 -3.57 -6.03
C SER A 13 7.06 -2.54 -5.41
N ASP A 14 7.30 -2.17 -4.14
CA ASP A 14 6.49 -1.18 -3.41
C ASP A 14 6.34 0.12 -4.20
N THR A 15 7.45 0.61 -4.79
CA THR A 15 7.48 1.81 -5.62
C THR A 15 6.60 1.69 -6.85
N VAL A 16 6.68 0.58 -7.58
CA VAL A 16 5.89 0.37 -8.81
C VAL A 16 4.41 0.24 -8.46
N LEU A 17 4.07 -0.48 -7.39
CA LEU A 17 2.69 -0.56 -6.94
C LEU A 17 2.14 0.83 -6.56
N MET A 18 2.90 1.62 -5.79
CA MET A 18 2.47 2.95 -5.38
C MET A 18 2.30 3.89 -6.58
N GLU A 19 3.19 3.83 -7.58
CA GLU A 19 3.05 4.57 -8.83
C GLU A 19 1.74 4.21 -9.57
N GLU A 20 1.43 2.92 -9.72
CA GLU A 20 0.22 2.48 -10.42
C GLU A 20 -1.06 2.83 -9.64
N MET A 21 -1.05 2.66 -8.31
CA MET A 21 -2.16 3.04 -7.45
C MET A 21 -2.40 4.55 -7.46
N SER A 22 -1.35 5.35 -7.48
CA SER A 22 -1.45 6.81 -7.60
C SER A 22 -2.02 7.24 -8.94
N LYS A 23 -1.67 6.55 -10.05
CA LYS A 23 -2.28 6.82 -11.37
C LYS A 23 -3.76 6.46 -11.40
N LEU A 24 -4.14 5.34 -10.78
CA LEU A 24 -5.52 4.84 -10.78
C LEU A 24 -6.44 5.63 -9.84
N PHE A 25 -5.96 5.98 -8.64
CA PHE A 25 -6.78 6.55 -7.58
C PHE A 25 -6.44 8.01 -7.26
N GLY A 26 -5.30 8.54 -7.68
CA GLY A 26 -4.92 9.94 -7.44
C GLY A 26 -5.93 10.99 -7.93
N PRO A 27 -6.66 10.78 -9.06
CA PRO A 27 -7.72 11.69 -9.47
C PRO A 27 -8.97 11.68 -8.56
N ARG A 28 -9.11 10.68 -7.67
CA ARG A 28 -10.26 10.53 -6.79
C ARG A 28 -10.03 11.24 -5.46
N GLN A 29 -10.93 12.17 -5.13
CA GLN A 29 -10.88 12.89 -3.85
C GLN A 29 -11.44 12.06 -2.68
N ASP A 30 -12.17 10.99 -2.96
CA ASP A 30 -12.80 10.11 -1.96
C ASP A 30 -11.93 8.90 -1.59
N VAL A 31 -10.71 8.79 -2.11
CA VAL A 31 -9.79 7.67 -1.84
C VAL A 31 -8.42 8.21 -1.47
N THR A 32 -7.85 7.67 -0.40
CA THR A 32 -6.46 7.88 -0.02
C THR A 32 -5.74 6.54 -0.11
N VAL A 33 -4.70 6.47 -0.94
CA VAL A 33 -3.82 5.30 -1.00
C VAL A 33 -2.69 5.50 -0.01
N VAL A 34 -2.47 4.54 0.87
CA VAL A 34 -1.34 4.54 1.80
C VAL A 34 -0.12 3.93 1.14
N ASP A 35 1.03 4.55 1.36
CA ASP A 35 2.31 4.03 0.88
C ASP A 35 2.61 2.67 1.54
N PRO A 36 2.75 1.57 0.78
CA PRO A 36 3.02 0.25 1.33
C PRO A 36 4.36 0.15 2.08
N LEU A 37 5.32 1.05 1.81
CA LEU A 37 6.59 1.09 2.53
C LEU A 37 6.42 1.30 4.05
N ILE A 38 5.27 1.82 4.48
CA ILE A 38 5.04 2.09 5.89
C ILE A 38 4.95 0.82 6.73
N TRP A 39 4.50 -0.30 6.15
CA TRP A 39 4.42 -1.59 6.86
C TRP A 39 5.64 -2.48 6.63
N ASP A 40 6.46 -2.17 5.61
CA ASP A 40 7.43 -3.11 5.04
C ASP A 40 6.75 -4.44 4.61
N VAL A 41 7.53 -5.48 4.33
CA VAL A 41 6.99 -6.83 4.07
C VAL A 41 6.29 -7.36 5.33
N VAL A 42 5.01 -7.70 5.18
CA VAL A 42 4.20 -8.26 6.26
C VAL A 42 4.41 -9.77 6.32
N GLU A 43 5.10 -10.20 7.37
CA GLU A 43 5.34 -11.61 7.67
C GLU A 43 4.34 -12.11 8.71
N ARG A 44 3.68 -13.25 8.42
CA ARG A 44 2.75 -13.93 9.35
C ARG A 44 1.62 -13.02 9.89
N GLY A 45 1.22 -12.01 9.13
CA GLY A 45 0.17 -11.07 9.51
C GLY A 45 0.57 -10.09 10.61
N GLN A 46 1.87 -9.92 10.86
CA GLN A 46 2.39 -8.96 11.83
C GLN A 46 3.03 -7.77 11.10
N ILE A 47 2.79 -6.57 11.61
CA ILE A 47 3.44 -5.33 11.16
C ILE A 47 4.31 -4.80 12.29
N ALA A 48 5.48 -4.25 11.94
CA ALA A 48 6.39 -3.64 12.90
C ALA A 48 6.00 -2.19 13.26
N VAL A 49 4.99 -1.63 12.58
CA VAL A 49 4.55 -0.24 12.74
C VAL A 49 4.01 0.00 14.14
N PRO A 50 4.59 0.96 14.91
CA PRO A 50 4.08 1.32 16.22
C PRO A 50 2.64 1.82 16.14
N THR A 51 1.82 1.49 17.16
CA THR A 51 0.42 1.90 17.22
C THR A 51 0.22 3.42 17.13
N GLU A 52 1.14 4.22 17.67
CA GLU A 52 1.06 5.68 17.57
C GLU A 52 1.27 6.20 16.13
N GLN A 53 2.15 5.55 15.36
CA GLN A 53 2.29 5.86 13.93
C GLN A 53 1.03 5.47 13.17
N LEU A 54 0.44 4.31 13.47
CA LEU A 54 -0.85 3.92 12.88
C LEU A 54 -1.94 4.95 13.19
N ARG A 55 -2.07 5.38 14.45
CA ARG A 55 -3.03 6.43 14.83
C ARG A 55 -2.83 7.72 14.04
N SER A 56 -1.57 8.14 13.85
CA SER A 56 -1.27 9.34 13.09
C SER A 56 -1.69 9.23 11.62
N LEU A 57 -1.60 8.03 11.00
CA LEU A 57 -2.03 7.80 9.62
C LEU A 57 -3.54 7.96 9.44
N PHE A 58 -4.32 7.44 10.40
CA PHE A 58 -5.78 7.50 10.33
C PHE A 58 -6.35 8.83 10.87
N THR A 59 -5.53 9.67 11.48
CA THR A 59 -6.00 10.96 12.03
C THR A 59 -6.36 11.91 10.89
N GLY A 60 -7.58 12.44 10.90
CA GLY A 60 -8.04 13.41 9.91
C GLY A 60 -8.76 12.81 8.70
N ILE A 61 -8.88 11.48 8.64
CA ILE A 61 -9.68 10.78 7.63
C ILE A 61 -11.09 10.58 8.19
N PHE A 62 -12.06 11.32 7.65
CA PHE A 62 -13.44 11.30 8.13
C PHE A 62 -14.42 10.74 7.09
N ASP A 63 -14.25 11.09 5.80
CA ASP A 63 -15.18 10.72 4.71
C ASP A 63 -14.49 10.05 3.51
N GLN A 64 -13.18 9.84 3.57
CA GLN A 64 -12.40 9.20 2.50
C GLN A 64 -12.20 7.72 2.79
N LYS A 65 -12.22 6.90 1.75
CA LYS A 65 -11.84 5.48 1.82
C LYS A 65 -10.32 5.37 1.86
N MET A 66 -9.79 4.61 2.80
CA MET A 66 -8.36 4.37 2.88
C MET A 66 -8.05 3.03 2.25
N LEU A 67 -7.18 3.04 1.23
CA LEU A 67 -6.70 1.84 0.56
C LEU A 67 -5.30 1.51 1.08
N LEU A 68 -5.18 0.36 1.71
CA LEU A 68 -4.01 -0.12 2.43
C LEU A 68 -3.40 -1.29 1.64
N PRO A 69 -2.50 -1.04 0.67
CA PRO A 69 -1.77 -2.10 0.00
C PRO A 69 -0.80 -2.78 0.97
N VAL A 70 -0.77 -4.11 0.96
CA VAL A 70 0.02 -4.95 1.88
C VAL A 70 0.83 -5.96 1.06
N ASN A 71 2.15 -5.93 1.20
CA ASN A 71 3.04 -6.96 0.68
C ASN A 71 3.05 -8.13 1.66
N CYS A 72 2.47 -9.26 1.25
CA CYS A 72 2.35 -10.45 2.09
C CYS A 72 3.52 -11.41 1.83
N SER A 73 4.49 -11.40 2.75
CA SER A 73 5.63 -12.33 2.75
C SER A 73 6.42 -12.33 1.44
N ASP A 74 6.45 -11.21 0.72
CA ASP A 74 7.15 -11.06 -0.57
C ASP A 74 6.69 -12.09 -1.62
N THR A 75 5.44 -12.55 -1.54
CA THR A 75 4.87 -13.54 -2.47
C THR A 75 3.66 -13.02 -3.23
N HIS A 76 2.91 -12.07 -2.66
CA HIS A 76 1.73 -11.49 -3.27
C HIS A 76 1.36 -10.17 -2.61
N TRP A 77 0.57 -9.39 -3.34
CA TRP A 77 -0.04 -8.16 -2.86
C TRP A 77 -1.49 -8.38 -2.47
N CYS A 78 -1.86 -7.88 -1.30
CA CYS A 78 -3.24 -7.75 -0.83
C CYS A 78 -3.57 -6.27 -0.66
N ALA A 79 -4.87 -5.94 -0.56
CA ALA A 79 -5.30 -4.61 -0.17
C ALA A 79 -6.48 -4.69 0.80
N LEU A 80 -6.45 -3.84 1.84
CA LEU A 80 -7.58 -3.60 2.72
C LEU A 80 -8.18 -2.24 2.37
N MET A 81 -9.50 -2.13 2.39
CA MET A 81 -10.21 -0.87 2.24
C MET A 81 -11.02 -0.62 3.50
N VAL A 82 -10.80 0.55 4.10
CA VAL A 82 -11.49 1.01 5.32
C VAL A 82 -12.29 2.26 5.00
#